data_AF-A0A919DZP8-F1
#
_entry.id   AF-A0A919DZP8-F1
#
_cell.length_a   1.000
_cell.length_b   1.000
_cell.length_c   1.000
_cell.angle_alpha   90.00
_cell.angle_beta   90.00
_cell.angle_gamma   90.00
#
_symmetry.space_group_name_H-M   'P 1'
#
loop_
_entity.id
_entity.type
_entity.pdbx_description
1 polymer ?
#
loop_
_entity_poly.entity_id
_entity_poly.type
_entity_poly.pdbx_seq_one_letter_code
_entity_poly.pdbx_strand_id
1 'polypeptide(L)'
;MSMEPEPALRQAVEAVAALSADATPVAEHTAGGLWRLPRAADAVTRALRSGDRAVRDRGWLMVRTRVAEEIGSGRDWTREAATWLACGDARWEESARITADLAWRARAEGRSALLFLTGGHVAATDPATPYGRALWHCFLTTLRYDFRCAAIEEFFTGVDRPLDPYSEAMRAFALLGRSRPEGLGLLTAVMARAAHDEKVVHALLHGLWLGEDLPGQPERMLELLRAPAFADGLGAEALYRRASALRRLRRFDEALTAVQTAIDSLDPGQTVVHADCVRERALILAERDLHRDGGTRFG
;
A
#
# COMPACT_ATOMS: atom_id res chain seq x y z
N MET A 1 23.44 8.67 -37.09
CA MET A 1 24.64 8.32 -36.31
C MET A 1 24.23 8.19 -34.85
N SER A 2 24.09 6.98 -34.33
CA SER A 2 23.79 6.76 -32.92
C SER A 2 25.08 7.02 -32.15
N MET A 3 25.17 8.13 -31.40
CA MET A 3 26.30 8.35 -30.50
C MET A 3 26.24 7.27 -29.41
N GLU A 4 27.29 6.47 -29.29
CA GLU A 4 27.39 5.54 -28.19
C GLU A 4 27.23 6.28 -26.86
N PRO A 5 26.48 5.71 -25.89
CA PRO A 5 26.36 6.33 -24.59
C PRO A 5 27.74 6.44 -23.94
N GLU A 6 27.98 7.60 -23.33
CA GLU A 6 29.16 7.92 -22.53
C GLU A 6 29.49 6.76 -21.57
N PRO A 7 30.77 6.35 -21.41
CA PRO A 7 31.15 5.15 -20.66
C PRO A 7 30.54 5.09 -19.25
N ALA A 8 30.46 6.22 -18.55
CA ALA A 8 29.86 6.31 -17.22
C ALA A 8 28.35 5.98 -17.21
N LEU A 9 27.60 6.46 -18.21
CA LEU A 9 26.18 6.15 -18.34
C LEU A 9 25.97 4.66 -18.68
N ARG A 10 26.82 4.10 -19.54
CA ARG A 10 26.78 2.66 -19.89
C ARG A 10 26.96 1.79 -18.65
N GLN A 11 27.98 2.08 -17.84
CA GLN A 11 28.24 1.39 -16.58
C GLN A 11 27.04 1.48 -15.62
N ALA A 12 26.46 2.67 -15.44
CA ALA A 12 25.31 2.85 -14.55
C ALA A 12 24.07 2.08 -15.04
N VAL A 13 23.82 2.06 -16.36
CA VAL A 13 22.71 1.30 -16.96
C VAL A 13 22.91 -0.21 -16.76
N GLU A 14 24.12 -0.72 -17.00
CA GLU A 14 24.45 -2.14 -16.78
C GLU A 14 24.27 -2.53 -15.30
N ALA A 15 24.71 -1.67 -14.38
CA ALA A 15 24.56 -1.92 -12.94
C ALA A 15 23.10 -1.96 -12.49
N VAL A 16 22.26 -1.02 -12.97
CA VAL A 16 20.81 -1.02 -12.67
C VAL A 16 20.15 -2.26 -13.29
N ALA A 17 20.54 -2.67 -14.50
CA ALA A 17 20.00 -3.86 -15.15
C ALA A 17 20.39 -5.17 -14.43
N ALA A 18 21.52 -5.19 -13.73
CA ALA A 18 22.00 -6.34 -12.97
C ALA A 18 21.34 -6.48 -11.58
N LEU A 19 20.57 -5.49 -11.11
CA LEU A 19 19.83 -5.60 -9.86
C LEU A 19 18.84 -6.77 -9.90
N SER A 20 18.64 -7.44 -8.76
CA SER A 20 17.48 -8.32 -8.61
C SER A 20 16.20 -7.51 -8.82
N ALA A 21 15.24 -8.10 -9.52
CA ALA A 21 13.90 -7.50 -9.65
C ALA A 21 13.12 -7.61 -8.33
N ASP A 22 13.48 -8.56 -7.46
CA ASP A 22 12.82 -8.78 -6.18
C ASP A 22 13.25 -7.72 -5.17
N ALA A 23 12.26 -7.08 -4.54
CA ALA A 23 12.44 -6.06 -3.52
C ALA A 23 12.86 -6.67 -2.17
N THR A 24 14.05 -7.27 -2.11
CA THR A 24 14.63 -7.82 -0.89
C THR A 24 15.47 -6.76 -0.16
N PRO A 25 15.71 -6.90 1.17
CA PRO A 25 16.61 -6.00 1.89
C PRO A 25 18.02 -5.91 1.27
N VAL A 26 18.52 -7.00 0.68
CA VAL A 26 19.81 -7.04 -0.03
C VAL A 26 19.74 -6.22 -1.33
N ALA A 27 18.65 -6.35 -2.08
CA ALA A 27 18.46 -5.58 -3.31
C ALA A 27 18.31 -4.08 -3.02
N GLU A 28 17.59 -3.70 -1.96
CA GLU A 28 17.49 -2.31 -1.50
C GLU A 28 18.85 -1.75 -1.06
N HIS A 29 19.62 -2.50 -0.27
CA HIS A 29 20.97 -2.08 0.12
C HIS A 29 21.87 -1.87 -1.11
N THR A 30 21.83 -2.78 -2.07
CA THR A 30 22.59 -2.69 -3.32
C THR A 30 22.17 -1.47 -4.13
N ALA A 31 20.86 -1.24 -4.29
CA ALA A 31 20.30 -0.09 -5.00
C ALA A 31 20.77 1.25 -4.39
N GLY A 32 20.88 1.33 -3.05
CA GLY A 32 21.39 2.52 -2.37
C GLY A 32 22.86 2.80 -2.70
N GLY A 33 23.67 1.74 -2.83
CA GLY A 33 25.05 1.87 -3.32
C GLY A 33 25.14 2.39 -4.75
N LEU A 34 24.24 1.95 -5.63
CA LEU A 34 24.25 2.33 -7.05
C LEU A 34 23.92 3.82 -7.30
N TRP A 35 23.21 4.48 -6.39
CA TRP A 35 22.96 5.93 -6.48
C TRP A 35 24.23 6.77 -6.41
N ARG A 36 25.35 6.21 -5.94
CA ARG A 36 26.66 6.88 -5.88
C ARG A 36 27.41 6.84 -7.21
N LEU A 37 26.94 6.05 -8.19
CA LEU A 37 27.56 6.02 -9.51
C LEU A 37 27.34 7.33 -10.25
N PRO A 38 28.34 7.81 -11.02
CA PRO A 38 28.13 8.89 -11.96
C PRO A 38 26.98 8.56 -12.92
N ARG A 39 26.13 9.54 -13.22
CA ARG A 39 24.97 9.38 -14.13
C ARG A 39 23.90 8.39 -13.64
N ALA A 40 23.87 8.00 -12.35
CA ALA A 40 22.85 7.09 -11.81
C ALA A 40 21.41 7.58 -12.09
N ALA A 41 21.14 8.87 -11.91
CA ALA A 41 19.83 9.47 -12.19
C ALA A 41 19.37 9.28 -13.65
N ASP A 42 20.30 9.36 -14.60
CA ASP A 42 20.00 9.15 -16.02
C ASP A 42 19.75 7.67 -16.33
N ALA A 43 20.54 6.77 -15.73
CA ALA A 43 20.35 5.33 -15.84
C ALA A 43 18.99 4.91 -15.28
N VAL A 44 18.59 5.45 -14.12
CA VAL A 44 17.26 5.25 -13.53
C VAL A 44 16.18 5.79 -14.44
N THR A 45 16.31 7.02 -14.94
CA THR A 45 15.33 7.59 -15.89
C THR A 45 15.15 6.72 -17.13
N ARG A 46 16.24 6.18 -17.68
CA ARG A 46 16.20 5.24 -18.81
C ARG A 46 15.52 3.92 -18.44
N ALA A 47 15.81 3.38 -17.26
CA ALA A 47 15.19 2.16 -16.78
C ALA A 47 13.68 2.34 -16.58
N LEU A 48 13.27 3.46 -15.98
CA LEU A 48 11.87 3.82 -15.81
C LEU A 48 11.17 3.90 -17.16
N ARG A 49 11.75 4.55 -18.17
CA ARG A 49 11.15 4.66 -19.52
C ARG A 49 11.26 3.40 -20.38
N SER A 50 11.80 2.31 -19.84
CA SER A 50 11.90 1.04 -20.57
C SER A 50 10.52 0.42 -20.80
N GLY A 51 10.31 -0.16 -21.99
CA GLY A 51 9.17 -1.03 -22.26
C GLY A 51 9.31 -2.43 -21.65
N ASP A 52 10.53 -2.81 -21.22
CA ASP A 52 10.78 -4.03 -20.47
C ASP A 52 10.35 -3.85 -19.01
N ARG A 53 9.36 -4.66 -18.58
CA ARG A 53 8.80 -4.62 -17.23
C ARG A 53 9.84 -4.87 -16.14
N ALA A 54 10.75 -5.83 -16.31
CA ALA A 54 11.74 -6.16 -15.30
C ALA A 54 12.75 -5.01 -15.12
N VAL A 55 13.16 -4.38 -16.22
CA VAL A 55 14.01 -3.19 -16.18
C VAL A 55 13.29 -2.01 -15.50
N ARG A 56 12.01 -1.81 -15.82
CA ARG A 56 11.19 -0.75 -15.20
C ARG A 56 11.00 -0.97 -13.69
N ASP A 57 10.74 -2.21 -13.26
CA ASP A 57 10.62 -2.56 -11.85
C ASP A 57 11.94 -2.35 -11.07
N ARG A 58 13.11 -2.61 -11.67
CA ARG A 58 14.42 -2.25 -11.10
C ARG A 58 14.61 -0.73 -10.99
N GLY A 59 14.14 0.03 -11.99
CA GLY A 59 14.10 1.49 -11.91
C GLY A 59 13.26 1.97 -10.72
N TRP A 60 12.11 1.34 -10.47
CA TRP A 60 11.29 1.66 -9.31
C TRP A 60 11.92 1.25 -7.97
N LEU A 61 12.66 0.13 -7.92
CA LEU A 61 13.47 -0.23 -6.74
C LEU A 61 14.52 0.83 -6.42
N MET A 62 15.20 1.36 -7.45
CA MET A 62 16.14 2.47 -7.30
C MET A 62 15.44 3.71 -6.73
N VAL A 63 14.27 4.09 -7.28
CA VAL A 63 13.48 5.24 -6.78
C VAL A 63 13.06 5.05 -5.32
N ARG A 64 12.53 3.87 -4.93
CA ARG A 64 12.16 3.62 -3.53
C ARG A 64 13.34 3.82 -2.59
N THR A 65 14.50 3.32 -2.97
CA THR A 65 15.72 3.45 -2.16
C THR A 65 16.19 4.90 -2.06
N ARG A 66 16.10 5.65 -3.15
CA ARG A 66 16.42 7.09 -3.15
C ARG A 66 15.51 7.87 -2.21
N VAL A 67 14.20 7.67 -2.33
CA VAL A 67 13.22 8.39 -1.52
C VAL A 67 13.34 7.98 -0.05
N ALA A 68 13.70 6.73 0.24
CA ALA A 68 14.02 6.29 1.58
C ALA A 68 15.19 7.05 2.23
N GLU A 69 16.23 7.42 1.47
CA GLU A 69 17.30 8.29 1.97
C GLU A 69 16.77 9.70 2.32
N GLU A 70 15.83 10.21 1.51
CA GLU A 70 15.17 11.50 1.78
C GLU A 70 14.37 11.44 3.08
N ILE A 71 13.58 10.38 3.28
CA ILE A 71 12.85 10.10 4.52
C ILE A 71 13.81 10.14 5.72
N GLY A 72 14.88 9.34 5.69
CA GLY A 72 15.84 9.25 6.79
C GLY A 72 16.58 10.56 7.08
N SER A 73 16.82 11.37 6.04
CA SER A 73 17.42 12.70 6.18
C SER A 73 16.47 13.79 6.67
N GLY A 74 15.15 13.52 6.65
CA GLY A 74 14.12 14.48 7.04
C GLY A 74 13.78 15.54 5.99
N ARG A 75 14.24 15.38 4.75
CA ARG A 75 13.84 16.23 3.63
C ARG A 75 12.44 15.86 3.15
N ASP A 76 11.85 16.72 2.32
CA ASP A 76 10.53 16.47 1.72
C ASP A 76 10.61 15.33 0.70
N TRP A 77 10.43 14.12 1.21
CA TRP A 77 10.41 12.89 0.42
C TRP A 77 9.20 12.82 -0.51
N THR A 78 8.11 13.52 -0.20
CA THR A 78 6.86 13.45 -0.97
C THR A 78 7.05 14.09 -2.35
N ARG A 79 7.79 15.20 -2.38
CA ARG A 79 8.19 15.87 -3.62
C ARG A 79 9.16 15.02 -4.43
N GLU A 80 10.18 14.42 -3.80
CA GLU A 80 11.13 13.53 -4.47
C GLU A 80 10.39 12.35 -5.13
N ALA A 81 9.47 11.70 -4.39
CA ALA A 81 8.64 10.62 -4.93
C ALA A 81 7.81 11.07 -6.13
N ALA A 82 7.13 12.21 -6.02
CA ALA A 82 6.31 12.75 -7.10
C ALA A 82 7.14 13.13 -8.34
N THR A 83 8.34 13.68 -8.17
CA THR A 83 9.28 13.98 -9.25
C THR A 83 9.68 12.70 -10.00
N TRP A 84 10.09 11.65 -9.30
CA TRP A 84 10.50 10.40 -9.96
C TRP A 84 9.34 9.65 -10.63
N LEU A 85 8.17 9.63 -10.00
CA LEU A 85 6.95 9.09 -10.61
C LEU A 85 6.59 9.85 -11.89
N ALA A 86 6.79 11.16 -11.92
CA ALA A 86 6.63 11.96 -13.14
C ALA A 86 7.72 11.71 -14.19
N CYS A 87 8.99 11.58 -13.80
CA CYS A 87 10.08 11.28 -14.72
C CYS A 87 9.88 9.95 -15.47
N GLY A 88 9.33 8.95 -14.78
CA GLY A 88 9.01 7.64 -15.33
C GLY A 88 7.67 7.54 -16.04
N ASP A 89 6.87 8.62 -16.09
CA ASP A 89 5.48 8.60 -16.56
C ASP A 89 4.69 7.45 -15.90
N ALA A 90 4.65 7.47 -14.57
CA ALA A 90 4.07 6.40 -13.78
C ALA A 90 2.56 6.30 -13.99
N ARG A 91 2.11 5.07 -14.25
CA ARG A 91 0.68 4.75 -14.23
C ARG A 91 0.16 4.74 -12.78
N TRP A 92 -1.15 4.75 -12.63
CA TRP A 92 -1.76 4.84 -11.31
C TRP A 92 -1.40 3.64 -10.42
N GLU A 93 -1.28 2.43 -10.98
CA GLU A 93 -0.89 1.19 -10.28
C GLU A 93 0.51 1.33 -9.69
N GLU A 94 1.43 1.88 -10.48
CA GLU A 94 2.82 2.08 -10.08
C GLU A 94 2.93 3.15 -9.00
N SER A 95 2.18 4.24 -9.18
CA SER A 95 2.07 5.28 -8.16
C SER A 95 1.53 4.70 -6.85
N ALA A 96 0.39 3.99 -6.89
CA ALA A 96 -0.23 3.37 -5.71
C ALA A 96 0.73 2.43 -4.98
N ARG A 97 1.43 1.55 -5.71
CA ARG A 97 2.42 0.62 -5.17
C ARG A 97 3.55 1.37 -4.46
N ILE A 98 4.18 2.31 -5.15
CA ILE A 98 5.35 3.04 -4.64
C ILE A 98 5.00 3.93 -3.46
N THR A 99 3.90 4.69 -3.56
CA THR A 99 3.50 5.61 -2.48
C THR A 99 3.02 4.87 -1.24
N ALA A 100 2.39 3.70 -1.39
CA ALA A 100 1.98 2.90 -0.23
C ALA A 100 3.18 2.40 0.57
N ASP A 101 4.18 1.84 -0.09
CA ASP A 101 5.37 1.32 0.58
C ASP A 101 6.17 2.46 1.24
N LEU A 102 6.34 3.58 0.54
CA LEU A 102 7.03 4.76 1.06
C LEU A 102 6.28 5.40 2.23
N ALA A 103 4.95 5.53 2.16
CA ALA A 103 4.16 6.09 3.24
C ALA A 103 4.22 5.22 4.50
N TRP A 104 4.22 3.89 4.35
CA TRP A 104 4.39 2.97 5.49
C TRP A 104 5.76 3.11 6.14
N ARG A 105 6.83 3.15 5.33
CA ARG A 105 8.19 3.39 5.82
C ARG A 105 8.32 4.73 6.52
N ALA A 106 7.84 5.79 5.89
CA ALA A 106 7.86 7.14 6.43
C ALA A 106 7.12 7.21 7.78
N ARG A 107 5.99 6.52 7.91
CA ARG A 107 5.26 6.39 9.17
C ARG A 107 6.10 5.71 10.25
N ALA A 108 6.76 4.59 9.94
CA ALA A 108 7.62 3.89 10.88
C ALA A 108 8.81 4.73 11.37
N GLU A 109 9.32 5.63 10.52
CA GLU A 109 10.43 6.55 10.85
C GLU A 109 9.96 7.89 11.46
N GLY A 110 8.66 8.08 11.70
CA GLY A 110 8.11 9.34 12.24
C GLY A 110 8.16 10.52 11.25
N ARG A 111 8.19 10.24 9.96
CA ARG A 111 8.34 11.19 8.84
C ARG A 111 7.09 11.25 7.96
N SER A 112 5.92 11.28 8.58
CA SER A 112 4.61 11.33 7.92
C SER A 112 4.57 12.33 6.75
N ALA A 113 3.91 11.98 5.64
CA ALA A 113 3.69 12.89 4.51
C ALA A 113 2.96 14.18 4.94
N LEU A 114 2.17 14.12 6.02
CA LEU A 114 1.42 15.25 6.56
C LEU A 114 2.32 16.36 7.16
N LEU A 115 3.61 16.09 7.34
CA LEU A 115 4.60 17.12 7.69
C LEU A 115 4.92 18.04 6.50
N PHE A 116 4.67 17.59 5.27
CA PHE A 116 5.01 18.28 4.03
C PHE A 116 3.78 18.65 3.20
N LEU A 117 2.70 17.86 3.30
CA LEU A 117 1.48 18.00 2.51
C LEU A 117 0.29 18.43 3.36
N THR A 118 -0.51 19.34 2.81
CA THR A 118 -1.83 19.72 3.33
C THR A 118 -2.90 19.38 2.30
N GLY A 119 -4.15 19.20 2.73
CA GLY A 119 -5.26 18.93 1.82
C GLY A 119 -5.42 20.02 0.75
N GLY A 120 -5.27 21.29 1.13
CA GLY A 120 -5.33 22.42 0.19
C GLY A 120 -4.21 22.39 -0.85
N HIS A 121 -2.96 22.12 -0.45
CA HIS A 121 -1.86 21.99 -1.40
C HIS A 121 -2.08 20.83 -2.38
N VAL A 122 -2.53 19.68 -1.89
CA VAL A 122 -2.73 18.49 -2.71
C VAL A 122 -3.92 18.67 -3.67
N ALA A 123 -5.03 19.24 -3.19
CA ALA A 123 -6.23 19.49 -3.99
C ALA A 123 -5.99 20.50 -5.13
N ALA A 124 -5.03 21.40 -4.97
CA ALA A 124 -4.62 22.36 -6.01
C ALA A 124 -3.82 21.72 -7.16
N THR A 125 -3.34 20.49 -7.00
CA THR A 125 -2.63 19.77 -8.06
C THR A 125 -3.58 19.02 -8.98
N ASP A 126 -3.14 18.73 -10.21
CA ASP A 126 -3.91 17.93 -11.16
C ASP A 126 -3.59 16.44 -11.01
N PRO A 127 -4.52 15.63 -10.46
CA PRO A 127 -4.33 14.18 -10.32
C PRO A 127 -4.32 13.44 -11.66
N ALA A 128 -4.65 14.08 -12.79
CA ALA A 128 -4.45 13.46 -14.10
C ALA A 128 -2.96 13.36 -14.48
N THR A 129 -2.12 14.25 -13.96
CA THR A 129 -0.66 14.20 -14.16
C THR A 129 -0.02 13.19 -13.21
N PRO A 130 1.06 12.48 -13.62
CA PRO A 130 1.78 11.57 -12.72
C PRO A 130 2.27 12.25 -11.42
N TYR A 131 2.70 13.51 -11.50
CA TYR A 131 3.16 14.29 -10.35
C TYR A 131 2.02 14.57 -9.36
N GLY A 132 0.91 15.13 -9.82
CA GLY A 132 -0.25 15.42 -8.96
C GLY A 132 -0.86 14.15 -8.38
N ARG A 133 -0.97 13.09 -9.19
CA ARG A 133 -1.43 11.77 -8.73
C ARG A 133 -0.56 11.22 -7.60
N ALA A 134 0.75 11.31 -7.73
CA ALA A 134 1.67 10.87 -6.70
C ALA A 134 1.47 11.63 -5.37
N LEU A 135 1.27 12.94 -5.43
CA LEU A 135 0.99 13.73 -4.22
C LEU A 135 -0.35 13.36 -3.59
N TRP A 136 -1.39 13.13 -4.40
CA TRP A 136 -2.68 12.61 -3.95
C TRP A 136 -2.51 11.26 -3.25
N HIS A 137 -1.82 10.31 -3.87
CA HIS A 137 -1.61 8.98 -3.32
C HIS A 137 -0.76 9.01 -2.04
N CYS A 138 0.31 9.80 -1.98
CA CYS A 138 1.10 9.99 -0.75
C CYS A 138 0.25 10.53 0.40
N PHE A 139 -0.53 11.58 0.14
CA PHE A 139 -1.40 12.21 1.13
C PHE A 139 -2.50 11.27 1.63
N LEU A 140 -3.29 10.71 0.71
CA LEU A 140 -4.43 9.85 1.04
C LEU A 140 -3.98 8.54 1.71
N THR A 141 -2.88 7.94 1.25
CA THR A 141 -2.37 6.70 1.85
C THR A 141 -1.85 6.93 3.26
N THR A 142 -1.23 8.08 3.53
CA THR A 142 -0.81 8.46 4.87
C THR A 142 -2.01 8.63 5.80
N LEU A 143 -3.04 9.35 5.35
CA LEU A 143 -4.30 9.47 6.09
C LEU A 143 -4.95 8.11 6.35
N ARG A 144 -4.90 7.18 5.38
CA ARG A 144 -5.40 5.81 5.52
C ARG A 144 -4.67 5.05 6.63
N TYR A 145 -3.35 5.10 6.66
CA TYR A 145 -2.56 4.39 7.69
C TYR A 145 -2.70 4.98 9.08
N ASP A 146 -3.08 6.25 9.18
CA ASP A 146 -3.39 6.92 10.45
C ASP A 146 -4.89 6.92 10.78
N PHE A 147 -5.71 6.17 10.02
CA PHE A 147 -7.16 6.04 10.22
C PHE A 147 -7.93 7.37 10.20
N ARG A 148 -7.42 8.36 9.47
CA ARG A 148 -7.98 9.73 9.40
C ARG A 148 -9.14 9.79 8.39
N CYS A 149 -10.13 8.92 8.52
CA CYS A 149 -11.23 8.77 7.56
C CYS A 149 -12.01 10.07 7.32
N ALA A 150 -12.27 10.85 8.37
CA ALA A 150 -12.97 12.13 8.24
C ALA A 150 -12.21 13.14 7.36
N ALA A 151 -10.88 13.17 7.46
CA ALA A 151 -10.06 14.06 6.64
C ALA A 151 -10.02 13.63 5.16
N ILE A 152 -10.09 12.31 4.89
CA ILE A 152 -10.20 11.80 3.52
C ILE A 152 -11.57 12.17 2.93
N GLU A 153 -12.64 11.99 3.68
CA GLU A 153 -13.99 12.37 3.27
C GLU A 153 -14.11 13.88 2.98
N GLU A 154 -13.56 14.71 3.87
CA GLU A 154 -13.47 16.15 3.67
C GLU A 154 -12.66 16.51 2.42
N PHE A 155 -11.51 15.87 2.20
CA PHE A 155 -10.70 16.09 1.00
C PHE A 155 -11.45 15.81 -0.30
N PHE A 156 -12.33 14.80 -0.32
CA PHE A 156 -13.17 14.48 -1.47
C PHE A 156 -14.42 15.38 -1.59
N THR A 157 -14.69 16.23 -0.61
CA THR A 157 -15.81 17.18 -0.68
C THR A 157 -15.53 18.22 -1.77
N GLY A 158 -16.35 18.24 -2.82
CA GLY A 158 -16.18 19.16 -3.96
C GLY A 158 -15.21 18.67 -5.04
N VAL A 159 -14.69 17.44 -4.93
CA VAL A 159 -13.94 16.81 -6.02
C VAL A 159 -14.93 16.28 -7.06
N ASP A 160 -15.18 17.10 -8.09
CA ASP A 160 -16.01 16.74 -9.24
C ASP A 160 -15.13 16.50 -10.48
N ARG A 161 -14.39 15.40 -10.47
CA ARG A 161 -13.56 14.96 -11.60
C ARG A 161 -13.41 13.44 -11.61
N PRO A 162 -13.12 12.82 -12.77
CA PRO A 162 -12.81 11.40 -12.83
C PRO A 162 -11.58 11.06 -11.97
N LEU A 163 -11.66 9.96 -11.24
CA LEU A 163 -10.61 9.46 -10.37
C LEU A 163 -10.07 8.13 -10.91
N ASP A 164 -8.78 7.89 -10.67
CA ASP A 164 -8.23 6.56 -10.85
C ASP A 164 -8.77 5.59 -9.77
N PRO A 165 -8.74 4.27 -10.01
CA PRO A 165 -9.30 3.29 -9.08
C PRO A 165 -8.72 3.34 -7.66
N TYR A 166 -7.45 3.71 -7.49
CA TYR A 166 -6.83 3.77 -6.17
C TYR A 166 -7.30 4.99 -5.37
N SER A 167 -7.41 6.14 -6.02
CA SER A 167 -8.03 7.33 -5.43
C SER A 167 -9.50 7.08 -5.04
N GLU A 168 -10.29 6.39 -5.88
CA GLU A 168 -11.65 5.97 -5.52
C GLU A 168 -11.68 4.98 -4.35
N ALA A 169 -10.72 4.06 -4.29
CA ALA A 169 -10.59 3.12 -3.17
C ALA A 169 -10.32 3.85 -1.84
N MET A 170 -9.59 4.98 -1.85
CA MET A 170 -9.38 5.81 -0.66
C MET A 170 -10.68 6.48 -0.19
N ARG A 171 -11.52 6.94 -1.12
CA ARG A 171 -12.85 7.46 -0.81
C ARG A 171 -13.74 6.37 -0.20
N ALA A 172 -13.74 5.18 -0.80
CA ALA A 172 -14.47 4.03 -0.27
C ALA A 172 -13.95 3.63 1.12
N PHE A 173 -12.62 3.56 1.31
CA PHE A 173 -11.99 3.31 2.61
C PHE A 173 -12.51 4.27 3.70
N ALA A 174 -12.59 5.57 3.40
CA ALA A 174 -13.03 6.57 4.35
C ALA A 174 -14.50 6.39 4.77
N LEU A 175 -15.39 6.09 3.82
CA LEU A 175 -16.80 5.84 4.10
C LEU A 175 -16.98 4.54 4.90
N LEU A 176 -16.36 3.46 4.44
CA LEU A 176 -16.45 2.14 5.10
C LEU A 176 -15.88 2.20 6.52
N GLY A 177 -14.73 2.84 6.70
CA GLY A 177 -14.09 3.02 8.00
C GLY A 177 -14.89 3.88 8.98
N ARG A 178 -15.88 4.63 8.50
CA ARG A 178 -16.86 5.37 9.30
C ARG A 178 -18.23 4.69 9.36
N SER A 179 -18.30 3.41 8.99
CA SER A 179 -19.52 2.61 8.98
C SER A 179 -20.64 3.20 8.11
N ARG A 180 -20.28 3.92 7.02
CA ARG A 180 -21.23 4.48 6.06
C ARG A 180 -21.57 3.45 4.98
N PRO A 181 -22.81 2.94 4.88
CA PRO A 181 -23.18 1.90 3.92
C PRO A 181 -22.98 2.31 2.45
N GLU A 182 -22.99 3.62 2.16
CA GLU A 182 -22.70 4.19 0.83
C GLU A 182 -21.33 3.75 0.31
N GLY A 183 -20.37 3.49 1.22
CA GLY A 183 -19.06 2.96 0.87
C GLY A 183 -19.12 1.57 0.22
N LEU A 184 -20.17 0.78 0.47
CA LEU A 184 -20.33 -0.55 -0.14
C LEU A 184 -20.62 -0.47 -1.64
N GLY A 185 -21.38 0.54 -2.08
CA GLY A 185 -21.63 0.78 -3.50
C GLY A 185 -20.35 1.15 -4.25
N LEU A 186 -19.54 2.03 -3.65
CA LEU A 186 -18.23 2.39 -4.21
C LEU A 186 -17.26 1.20 -4.21
N LEU A 187 -17.24 0.39 -3.15
CA LEU A 187 -16.45 -0.84 -3.11
C LEU A 187 -16.77 -1.73 -4.32
N THR A 188 -18.05 -2.01 -4.59
CA THR A 188 -18.44 -2.84 -5.73
C THR A 188 -18.00 -2.21 -7.06
N ALA A 189 -18.18 -0.90 -7.25
CA ALA A 189 -17.78 -0.21 -8.46
C ALA A 189 -16.27 -0.25 -8.71
N VAL A 190 -15.46 -0.04 -7.66
CA VAL A 190 -13.99 -0.07 -7.74
C VAL A 190 -13.51 -1.50 -8.01
N MET A 191 -14.07 -2.51 -7.33
CA MET A 191 -13.71 -3.92 -7.56
C MET A 191 -13.96 -4.35 -9.01
N ALA A 192 -15.05 -3.91 -9.63
CA ALA A 192 -15.34 -4.21 -11.04
C ALA A 192 -14.24 -3.70 -12.00
N ARG A 193 -13.53 -2.63 -11.63
CA ARG A 193 -12.49 -1.99 -12.47
C ARG A 193 -11.07 -2.46 -12.14
N ALA A 194 -10.80 -2.80 -10.89
CA ALA A 194 -9.42 -2.95 -10.39
C ALA A 194 -9.22 -4.09 -9.37
N ALA A 195 -10.02 -5.16 -9.42
CA ALA A 195 -9.85 -6.34 -8.54
C ALA A 195 -8.50 -7.08 -8.66
N HIS A 196 -7.70 -6.79 -9.68
CA HIS A 196 -6.36 -7.36 -9.88
C HIS A 196 -5.25 -6.53 -9.21
N ASP A 197 -5.54 -5.31 -8.75
CA ASP A 197 -4.55 -4.46 -8.08
C ASP A 197 -4.61 -4.65 -6.56
N GLU A 198 -3.49 -5.11 -6.01
CA GLU A 198 -3.37 -5.43 -4.59
C GLU A 198 -3.58 -4.22 -3.68
N LYS A 199 -3.09 -3.03 -4.06
CA LYS A 199 -3.18 -1.84 -3.21
C LYS A 199 -4.61 -1.33 -3.14
N VAL A 200 -5.36 -1.43 -4.24
CA VAL A 200 -6.82 -1.18 -4.27
C VAL A 200 -7.55 -2.14 -3.34
N VAL A 201 -7.34 -3.45 -3.50
CA VAL A 201 -8.05 -4.45 -2.69
C VAL A 201 -7.71 -4.28 -1.20
N HIS A 202 -6.45 -4.02 -0.85
CA HIS A 202 -6.06 -3.70 0.53
C HIS A 202 -6.73 -2.44 1.06
N ALA A 203 -6.86 -1.35 0.28
CA ALA A 203 -7.56 -0.15 0.72
C ALA A 203 -9.02 -0.43 1.10
N LEU A 204 -9.73 -1.14 0.22
CA LEU A 204 -11.14 -1.51 0.44
C LEU A 204 -11.30 -2.45 1.64
N LEU A 205 -10.44 -3.49 1.71
CA LEU A 205 -10.43 -4.44 2.81
C LEU A 205 -10.11 -3.77 4.15
N HIS A 206 -9.22 -2.77 4.15
CA HIS A 206 -8.88 -2.00 5.34
C HIS A 206 -10.06 -1.16 5.84
N GLY A 207 -10.83 -0.56 4.91
CA GLY A 207 -12.02 0.21 5.26
C GLY A 207 -13.12 -0.67 5.84
N LEU A 208 -13.37 -1.82 5.22
CA LEU A 208 -14.31 -2.82 5.74
C LEU A 208 -13.89 -3.32 7.12
N TRP A 209 -12.60 -3.62 7.33
CA TRP A 209 -12.10 -4.09 8.61
C TRP A 209 -12.29 -3.05 9.72
N LEU A 210 -12.05 -1.77 9.41
CA LEU A 210 -12.15 -0.66 10.36
C LEU A 210 -13.59 -0.31 10.74
N GLY A 211 -14.52 -0.41 9.80
CA GLY A 211 -15.94 -0.13 10.06
C GLY A 211 -16.58 -1.09 11.06
N GLU A 212 -17.79 -0.74 11.48
CA GLU A 212 -18.62 -1.50 12.43
C GLU A 212 -20.02 -1.68 11.83
N ASP A 213 -20.65 -2.83 12.09
CA ASP A 213 -22.05 -3.14 11.74
C ASP A 213 -22.46 -2.89 10.27
N LEU A 214 -21.51 -2.96 9.34
CA LEU A 214 -21.79 -2.90 7.91
C LEU A 214 -22.49 -4.19 7.43
N PRO A 215 -23.49 -4.10 6.52
CA PRO A 215 -24.20 -5.26 6.01
C PRO A 215 -23.29 -6.34 5.39
N GLY A 216 -23.28 -7.53 6.01
CA GLY A 216 -22.47 -8.68 5.56
C GLY A 216 -20.96 -8.41 5.58
N GLN A 217 -20.50 -7.53 6.47
CA GLN A 217 -19.11 -7.07 6.51
C GLN A 217 -18.09 -8.20 6.53
N PRO A 218 -18.13 -9.19 7.46
CA PRO A 218 -17.11 -10.22 7.49
C PRO A 218 -17.15 -11.12 6.25
N GLU A 219 -18.33 -11.42 5.69
CA GLU A 219 -18.44 -12.16 4.42
C GLU A 219 -17.82 -11.39 3.25
N ARG A 220 -18.08 -10.08 3.16
CA ARG A 220 -17.48 -9.21 2.13
C ARG A 220 -15.97 -9.11 2.27
N MET A 221 -15.44 -9.08 3.49
CA MET A 221 -14.00 -9.14 3.71
C MET A 221 -13.41 -10.45 3.15
N LEU A 222 -14.06 -11.59 3.41
CA LEU A 222 -13.64 -12.88 2.87
C LEU A 222 -13.79 -12.97 1.34
N GLU A 223 -14.76 -12.27 0.75
CA GLU A 223 -14.91 -12.15 -0.70
C GLU A 223 -13.76 -11.34 -1.33
N LEU A 224 -13.39 -10.20 -0.75
CA LEU A 224 -12.24 -9.41 -1.22
C LEU A 224 -10.93 -10.22 -1.18
N LEU A 225 -10.77 -11.09 -0.18
CA LEU A 225 -9.61 -11.96 -0.04
C LEU A 225 -9.54 -13.09 -1.09
N ARG A 226 -10.55 -13.20 -1.96
CA ARG A 226 -10.57 -14.09 -3.14
C ARG A 226 -10.34 -13.32 -4.46
N ALA A 227 -10.07 -12.02 -4.39
CA ALA A 227 -9.84 -11.21 -5.57
C ALA A 227 -8.61 -11.69 -6.36
N PRO A 228 -8.57 -11.48 -7.70
CA PRO A 228 -7.42 -11.83 -8.52
C PRO A 228 -6.09 -11.27 -8.04
N ALA A 229 -6.11 -10.13 -7.34
CA ALA A 229 -4.92 -9.54 -6.72
C ALA A 229 -4.18 -10.47 -5.73
N PHE A 230 -4.86 -11.48 -5.19
CA PHE A 230 -4.31 -12.46 -4.25
C PHE A 230 -4.18 -13.87 -4.85
N ALA A 231 -4.16 -13.99 -6.18
CA ALA A 231 -4.05 -15.28 -6.86
C ALA A 231 -2.78 -16.07 -6.48
N ASP A 232 -1.67 -15.35 -6.22
CA ASP A 232 -0.39 -15.93 -5.82
C ASP A 232 -0.29 -16.21 -4.31
N GLY A 233 -1.37 -15.96 -3.57
CA GLY A 233 -1.44 -16.16 -2.12
C GLY A 233 -1.74 -14.88 -1.34
N LEU A 234 -1.92 -15.05 -0.04
CA LEU A 234 -2.19 -13.97 0.90
C LEU A 234 -0.92 -13.63 1.67
N GLY A 235 -0.52 -12.36 1.64
CA GLY A 235 0.49 -11.82 2.55
C GLY A 235 -0.02 -11.72 4.00
N ALA A 236 0.89 -11.46 4.94
CA ALA A 236 0.60 -11.42 6.37
C ALA A 236 -0.54 -10.46 6.72
N GLU A 237 -0.61 -9.28 6.11
CA GLU A 237 -1.66 -8.28 6.35
C GLU A 237 -3.04 -8.76 5.86
N ALA A 238 -3.08 -9.51 4.77
CA ALA A 238 -4.32 -10.07 4.24
C ALA A 238 -4.79 -11.28 5.08
N LEU A 239 -3.85 -12.12 5.52
CA LEU A 239 -4.12 -13.23 6.46
C LEU A 239 -4.62 -12.74 7.82
N TYR A 240 -4.01 -11.67 8.34
CA TYR A 240 -4.47 -10.99 9.56
C TYR A 240 -5.95 -10.54 9.43
N ARG A 241 -6.30 -9.86 8.33
CA ARG A 241 -7.68 -9.42 8.08
C ARG A 241 -8.64 -10.58 7.86
N ARG A 242 -8.16 -11.68 7.25
CA ARG A 242 -8.91 -12.94 7.13
C ARG A 242 -9.26 -13.51 8.50
N ALA A 243 -8.29 -13.56 9.42
CA ALA A 243 -8.50 -14.04 10.77
C ALA A 243 -9.57 -13.20 11.50
N SER A 244 -9.51 -11.88 11.35
CA SER A 244 -10.51 -10.97 11.92
C SER A 244 -11.92 -11.20 11.38
N ALA A 245 -12.07 -11.38 10.07
CA ALA A 245 -13.37 -11.72 9.48
C ALA A 245 -13.91 -13.09 9.96
N LEU A 246 -13.05 -14.11 10.02
CA LEU A 246 -13.41 -15.43 10.51
C LEU A 246 -13.82 -15.42 11.99
N ARG A 247 -13.13 -14.62 12.82
CA ARG A 247 -13.52 -14.40 14.23
C ARG A 247 -14.91 -13.80 14.33
N ARG A 248 -15.21 -12.75 13.56
CA ARG A 248 -16.55 -12.11 13.53
C ARG A 248 -17.65 -13.10 13.12
N LEU A 249 -17.31 -14.12 12.32
CA LEU A 249 -18.20 -15.24 11.95
C LEU A 249 -18.20 -16.41 12.94
N ARG A 250 -17.48 -16.29 14.07
CA ARG A 250 -17.29 -17.34 15.08
C ARG A 250 -16.65 -18.63 14.55
N ARG A 251 -15.90 -18.54 13.45
CA ARG A 251 -15.12 -19.65 12.85
C ARG A 251 -13.73 -19.69 13.48
N PHE A 252 -13.68 -19.93 14.78
CA PHE A 252 -12.49 -19.67 15.60
C PHE A 252 -11.27 -20.51 15.22
N ASP A 253 -11.42 -21.79 14.87
CA ASP A 253 -10.28 -22.64 14.52
C ASP A 253 -9.63 -22.23 13.18
N GLU A 254 -10.45 -21.80 12.22
CA GLU A 254 -9.96 -21.23 10.96
C GLU A 254 -9.31 -19.86 11.18
N ALA A 255 -9.87 -19.04 12.09
CA ALA A 255 -9.30 -17.76 12.47
C ALA A 255 -7.90 -17.94 13.11
N LEU A 256 -7.76 -18.92 14.02
CA LEU A 256 -6.49 -19.26 14.66
C LEU A 256 -5.45 -19.74 13.64
N THR A 257 -5.86 -20.57 12.70
CA THR A 257 -4.98 -21.01 11.61
C THR A 257 -4.51 -19.81 10.79
N ALA A 258 -5.44 -18.94 10.37
CA ALA A 258 -5.12 -17.79 9.54
C ALA A 258 -4.16 -16.80 10.25
N VAL A 259 -4.38 -16.49 11.53
CA VAL A 259 -3.49 -15.58 12.27
C VAL A 259 -2.12 -16.21 12.55
N GLN A 260 -2.05 -17.53 12.75
CA GLN A 260 -0.77 -18.21 12.92
C GLN A 260 0.04 -18.18 11.61
N THR A 261 -0.59 -18.47 10.46
CA THR A 261 0.07 -18.34 9.16
C THR A 261 0.52 -16.90 8.88
N ALA A 262 -0.26 -15.90 9.31
CA ALA A 262 0.18 -14.51 9.26
C ALA A 262 1.47 -14.30 10.07
N ILE A 263 1.52 -14.76 11.33
CA ILE A 263 2.71 -14.63 12.20
C ILE A 263 3.93 -15.33 11.60
N ASP A 264 3.76 -16.55 11.09
CA ASP A 264 4.85 -17.36 10.55
C ASP A 264 5.45 -16.78 9.25
N SER A 265 4.73 -15.88 8.58
CA SER A 265 5.16 -15.23 7.33
C SER A 265 5.75 -13.82 7.51
N LEU A 266 5.74 -13.28 8.73
CA LEU A 266 6.28 -11.95 9.00
C LEU A 266 7.80 -11.96 9.00
N ASP A 267 8.38 -10.92 8.40
CA ASP A 267 9.81 -10.65 8.57
C ASP A 267 10.12 -10.25 10.03
N PRO A 268 11.30 -10.62 10.59
CA PRO A 268 11.67 -10.28 11.97
C PRO A 268 11.60 -8.79 12.31
N GLY A 269 11.72 -7.90 11.31
CA GLY A 269 11.63 -6.45 11.49
C GLY A 269 10.21 -5.90 11.61
N GLN A 270 9.17 -6.68 11.30
CA GLN A 270 7.77 -6.23 11.28
C GLN A 270 7.10 -6.30 12.65
N THR A 271 7.75 -5.75 13.67
CA THR A 271 7.35 -5.88 15.09
C THR A 271 5.97 -5.31 15.40
N VAL A 272 5.58 -4.21 14.74
CA VAL A 272 4.25 -3.61 14.90
C VAL A 272 3.15 -4.54 14.37
N VAL A 273 3.35 -5.11 13.17
CA VAL A 273 2.40 -6.04 12.56
C VAL A 273 2.32 -7.34 13.35
N HIS A 274 3.47 -7.82 13.85
CA HIS A 274 3.51 -8.97 14.75
C HIS A 274 2.68 -8.73 16.02
N ALA A 275 2.79 -7.56 16.64
CA ALA A 275 1.99 -7.21 17.82
C ALA A 275 0.48 -7.19 17.53
N ASP A 276 0.08 -6.70 16.34
CA ASP A 276 -1.32 -6.71 15.91
C ASP A 276 -1.85 -8.14 15.71
N CYS A 277 -1.07 -9.02 15.10
CA CYS A 277 -1.42 -10.44 14.95
C CYS A 277 -1.55 -11.15 16.31
N VAL A 278 -0.62 -10.91 17.24
CA VAL A 278 -0.69 -11.49 18.60
C VAL A 278 -1.93 -11.01 19.34
N ARG A 279 -2.28 -9.72 19.22
CA ARG A 279 -3.50 -9.15 19.82
C ARG A 279 -4.75 -9.82 19.25
N GLU A 280 -4.84 -9.97 17.94
CA GLU A 280 -5.97 -10.63 17.29
C GLU A 280 -6.08 -12.09 17.71
N ARG A 281 -4.95 -12.82 17.80
CA ARG A 281 -4.94 -14.18 18.33
C ARG A 281 -5.49 -14.26 19.75
N ALA A 282 -5.15 -13.31 20.62
CA ALA A 282 -5.69 -13.25 21.97
C ALA A 282 -7.21 -13.01 21.99
N LEU A 283 -7.72 -12.12 21.13
CA LEU A 283 -9.16 -11.88 20.97
C LEU A 283 -9.90 -13.14 20.50
N ILE A 284 -9.34 -13.87 19.52
CA ILE A 284 -9.91 -15.12 19.02
C ILE A 284 -10.04 -16.15 20.15
N LEU A 285 -9.00 -16.33 20.96
CA LEU A 285 -9.03 -17.28 22.07
C LEU A 285 -10.05 -16.88 23.14
N ALA A 286 -10.07 -15.61 23.55
CA ALA A 286 -10.99 -15.12 24.56
C ALA A 286 -12.45 -15.30 24.15
N GLU A 287 -12.82 -14.94 22.92
CA GLU A 287 -14.18 -15.12 22.42
C GLU A 287 -14.57 -16.60 22.29
N ARG A 288 -13.66 -17.44 21.80
CA ARG A 288 -13.91 -18.89 21.69
C ARG A 288 -14.19 -19.52 23.05
N ASP A 289 -13.42 -19.15 24.07
CA ASP A 289 -13.57 -19.71 25.41
C ASP A 289 -14.88 -19.23 26.07
N LEU A 290 -15.24 -17.94 25.91
CA LEU A 290 -16.55 -17.42 26.31
C LEU A 290 -17.72 -18.18 25.66
N HIS A 291 -17.60 -18.53 24.38
CA HIS A 291 -18.63 -19.28 23.66
C HIS A 291 -18.74 -20.74 24.12
N ARG A 292 -17.61 -21.38 24.46
CA ARG A 292 -17.59 -22.74 25.02
C ARG A 292 -18.24 -22.80 26.40
N ASP A 293 -17.93 -21.82 27.25
CA ASP A 293 -18.46 -21.73 28.61
C ASP A 293 -19.93 -21.29 28.65
N GLY A 294 -20.34 -20.43 27.72
CA GLY A 294 -21.75 -20.04 27.54
C GLY A 294 -22.63 -21.20 27.06
N GLY A 295 -22.08 -22.11 26.24
CA GLY A 295 -22.79 -23.31 25.77
C GLY A 295 -22.97 -24.39 26.84
N THR A 296 -22.13 -24.40 27.89
CA THR A 296 -22.21 -25.38 28.99
C THR A 296 -23.12 -24.97 30.14
N ARG A 297 -23.49 -23.67 30.25
CA ARG A 297 -24.37 -23.17 31.33
C ARG A 297 -25.87 -23.21 31.02
N PHE A 298 -26.26 -23.56 29.79
CA PHE A 298 -27.67 -23.63 29.36
C PHE A 298 -28.04 -24.96 28.67
N GLY A 299 -27.21 -25.99 28.83
CA GLY A 299 -27.47 -27.36 28.35
C GLY A 299 -27.90 -28.30 29.46
#